data_AF-A0A8C7W1W3-F1
#
_entry.id   AF-A0A8C7W1W3-F1
#
_cell.length_a   1.000
_cell.length_b   1.000
_cell.length_c   1.000
_cell.angle_alpha   90.00
_cell.angle_beta   90.00
_cell.angle_gamma   90.00
#
_symmetry.space_group_name_H-M   'P 1'
#
loop_
_entity.id
_entity.type
_entity.pdbx_description
1 polymer ?
#
loop_
_entity_poly.entity_id
_entity_poly.type
_entity_poly.pdbx_seq_one_letter_code
_entity_poly.pdbx_strand_id
1 'polypeptide(L)'
;MTEQNKEVRIVLVGKIGSGKSATGNAILGRKAFESKMSSISVTSSSKKKRGNVGGQHVAVIDTPGLFDTKLTQEEALKEISQCLLFSAPGPHVFLVVLKLGGFTEEQQEIVKMIQTLFGDEASKYTMVVFTHGDLLDDVTIEDFLHGNPKLESFITKCNGGYHVFKNKDQNPSQVTELLEKINKMVTMNGGNHYTTEMFQEAERVIEEEKNRILRENEEKIHKEREELKAKFEGVCLREEVEKLGIKQERKARKNAEKFSKMGTGAAIGAALGTFGGPVGMSVGAAMGAAVGAGACSTQ
;
A
#
# COMPACT_ATOMS: atom_id res chain seq x y z
N MET A 1 -19.44 -4.34 18.54
CA MET A 1 -18.52 -4.63 17.43
C MET A 1 -17.12 -4.30 17.92
N THR A 2 -16.29 -5.28 18.22
CA THR A 2 -14.91 -5.06 18.68
C THR A 2 -14.04 -4.60 17.50
N GLU A 3 -13.25 -3.55 17.71
CA GLU A 3 -12.33 -2.90 16.74
C GLU A 3 -11.23 -3.82 16.16
N GLN A 4 -11.23 -5.12 16.48
CA GLN A 4 -10.21 -6.10 16.08
C GLN A 4 -10.33 -6.66 14.65
N ASN A 5 -11.19 -6.11 13.78
CA ASN A 5 -11.48 -6.71 12.47
C ASN A 5 -11.23 -5.80 11.25
N LYS A 6 -10.62 -4.62 11.43
CA LYS A 6 -10.24 -3.72 10.33
C LYS A 6 -8.87 -4.09 9.77
N GLU A 7 -8.76 -4.16 8.45
CA GLU A 7 -7.51 -4.48 7.74
C GLU A 7 -6.49 -3.34 7.86
N VAL A 8 -5.32 -3.64 8.43
CA VAL A 8 -4.16 -2.72 8.47
C VAL A 8 -3.49 -2.71 7.10
N ARG A 9 -3.28 -1.53 6.54
CA ARG A 9 -2.71 -1.31 5.19
C ARG A 9 -1.30 -0.75 5.32
N ILE A 10 -0.32 -1.54 4.91
CA ILE A 10 1.10 -1.28 5.04
C ILE A 10 1.68 -1.03 3.65
N VAL A 11 2.22 0.16 3.40
CA VAL A 11 2.92 0.48 2.15
C VAL A 11 4.42 0.43 2.39
N LEU A 12 5.12 -0.42 1.64
CA LEU A 12 6.57 -0.56 1.74
C LEU A 12 7.24 0.38 0.74
N VAL A 13 8.10 1.28 1.22
CA VAL A 13 8.80 2.27 0.40
C VAL A 13 10.30 2.21 0.64
N GLY A 14 11.11 2.55 -0.35
CA GLY A 14 12.57 2.47 -0.25
C GLY A 14 13.27 2.15 -1.56
N LYS A 15 14.59 2.30 -1.58
CA LYS A 15 15.44 2.05 -2.76
C LYS A 15 15.33 0.60 -3.27
N ILE A 16 15.66 0.37 -4.55
CA ILE A 16 15.84 -0.99 -5.07
C ILE A 16 16.91 -1.72 -4.24
N GLY A 17 16.68 -3.00 -3.93
CA GLY A 17 17.63 -3.81 -3.16
C GLY A 17 17.62 -3.58 -1.64
N SER A 18 16.82 -2.64 -1.12
CA SER A 18 16.66 -2.42 0.34
C SER A 18 15.98 -3.57 1.09
N GLY A 19 15.32 -4.48 0.36
CA GLY A 19 14.67 -5.66 0.94
C GLY A 19 13.15 -5.58 1.06
N LYS A 20 12.47 -4.58 0.48
CA LYS A 20 11.00 -4.40 0.54
C LYS A 20 10.19 -5.70 0.35
N SER A 21 10.38 -6.39 -0.77
CA SER A 21 9.64 -7.64 -1.04
C SER A 21 9.93 -8.74 0.00
N ALA A 22 11.15 -8.81 0.53
CA ALA A 22 11.51 -9.74 1.60
C ALA A 22 10.86 -9.35 2.93
N THR A 23 10.85 -8.07 3.28
CA THR A 23 10.11 -7.52 4.43
C THR A 23 8.61 -7.82 4.32
N GLY A 24 8.01 -7.63 3.14
CA GLY A 24 6.60 -7.98 2.91
C GLY A 24 6.31 -9.47 3.06
N ASN A 25 7.25 -10.33 2.65
CA ASN A 25 7.16 -11.77 2.86
C ASN A 25 7.27 -12.15 4.34
N ALA A 26 8.18 -11.50 5.08
CA ALA A 26 8.33 -11.69 6.52
C ALA A 26 7.04 -11.30 7.26
N ILE A 27 6.50 -10.11 6.99
CA ILE A 27 5.23 -9.64 7.57
C ILE A 27 4.09 -10.63 7.29
N LEU A 28 3.98 -11.15 6.07
CA LEU A 28 2.91 -12.07 5.69
C LEU A 28 3.16 -13.53 6.10
N GLY A 29 4.32 -13.84 6.68
CA GLY A 29 4.72 -15.20 7.05
C GLY A 29 4.82 -16.18 5.88
N ARG A 30 4.94 -15.70 4.63
CA ARG A 30 5.00 -16.55 3.43
C ARG A 30 5.63 -15.82 2.24
N LYS A 31 6.05 -16.58 1.23
CA LYS A 31 6.56 -16.06 -0.05
C LYS A 31 5.42 -15.49 -0.91
N ALA A 32 4.94 -14.29 -0.58
CA ALA A 32 3.86 -13.59 -1.28
C ALA A 32 4.33 -12.70 -2.44
N PHE A 33 5.56 -12.20 -2.33
CA PHE A 33 6.27 -11.36 -3.30
C PHE A 33 7.51 -12.09 -3.80
N GLU A 34 7.85 -11.85 -5.06
CA GLU A 34 9.10 -12.37 -5.62
C GLU A 34 10.27 -11.54 -5.08
N SER A 35 11.15 -12.18 -4.32
CA SER A 35 12.35 -11.57 -3.76
C SER A 35 13.57 -12.34 -4.25
N LYS A 36 14.30 -11.81 -5.23
CA LYS A 36 15.59 -12.34 -5.69
C LYS A 36 16.67 -11.30 -5.44
N MET A 37 17.86 -11.75 -5.01
CA MET A 37 19.05 -10.90 -5.04
C MET A 37 19.40 -10.64 -6.51
N SER A 38 19.16 -9.41 -6.95
CA SER A 38 19.38 -8.96 -8.32
C SER A 38 19.85 -7.51 -8.27
N SER A 39 20.77 -7.15 -9.15
CA SER A 39 21.22 -5.76 -9.35
C SER A 39 20.17 -4.91 -10.07
N ILE A 40 19.12 -5.54 -10.63
CA ILE A 40 18.00 -4.93 -11.35
C ILE A 40 16.70 -5.19 -10.56
N SER A 41 15.78 -4.22 -10.55
CA SER A 41 14.48 -4.41 -9.90
C SER A 41 13.75 -5.64 -10.45
N VAL A 42 13.39 -6.57 -9.57
CA VAL A 42 12.57 -7.75 -9.91
C VAL A 42 11.08 -7.39 -9.93
N THR A 43 10.71 -6.33 -9.20
CA THR A 43 9.34 -5.81 -9.16
C THR A 43 9.20 -4.70 -10.17
N SER A 44 8.42 -4.96 -11.23
CA SER A 44 8.13 -4.01 -12.32
C SER A 44 6.85 -3.19 -12.10
N SER A 45 6.03 -3.56 -11.11
CA SER A 45 4.86 -2.78 -10.70
C SER A 45 4.46 -3.08 -9.27
N SER A 46 3.78 -2.13 -8.65
CA SER A 46 3.26 -2.27 -7.29
C SER A 46 2.39 -3.53 -7.17
N LYS A 47 2.49 -4.23 -6.04
CA LYS A 47 1.72 -5.47 -5.76
C LYS A 47 1.09 -5.37 -4.36
N LYS A 48 -0.21 -5.66 -4.26
CA LYS A 48 -0.93 -5.81 -2.98
C LYS A 48 -1.13 -7.28 -2.65
N LYS A 49 -0.77 -7.70 -1.43
CA LYS A 49 -1.01 -9.05 -0.90
C LYS A 49 -1.61 -8.96 0.50
N ARG A 50 -2.58 -9.81 0.78
CA ARG A 50 -3.31 -9.82 2.06
C ARG A 50 -2.97 -11.08 2.88
N GLY A 51 -3.00 -10.99 4.20
CA GLY A 51 -2.80 -12.10 5.12
C GLY A 51 -3.53 -11.87 6.46
N ASN A 52 -3.65 -12.94 7.24
CA ASN A 52 -3.98 -12.84 8.66
C ASN A 52 -2.71 -13.20 9.43
N VAL A 53 -2.25 -12.28 10.28
CA VAL A 53 -0.97 -12.38 11.00
C VAL A 53 -1.27 -12.08 12.47
N GLY A 54 -1.10 -13.06 13.35
CA GLY A 54 -1.41 -12.90 14.77
C GLY A 54 -2.87 -12.50 15.06
N GLY A 55 -3.82 -12.91 14.21
CA GLY A 55 -5.23 -12.51 14.32
C GLY A 55 -5.58 -11.18 13.63
N GLN A 56 -4.57 -10.40 13.23
CA GLN A 56 -4.75 -9.12 12.54
C GLN A 56 -4.82 -9.32 11.03
N HIS A 57 -5.86 -8.78 10.39
CA HIS A 57 -5.91 -8.68 8.94
C HIS A 57 -4.94 -7.60 8.45
N VAL A 58 -4.04 -7.97 7.53
CA VAL A 58 -3.00 -7.09 6.99
C VAL A 58 -3.02 -7.13 5.47
N ALA A 59 -2.92 -5.96 4.84
CA ALA A 59 -2.56 -5.81 3.44
C ALA A 59 -1.20 -5.15 3.33
N VAL A 60 -0.26 -5.82 2.66
CA VAL A 60 1.06 -5.29 2.34
C VAL A 60 1.08 -4.88 0.87
N ILE A 61 1.48 -3.65 0.61
CA ILE A 61 1.69 -3.07 -0.71
C ILE A 61 3.20 -2.96 -0.90
N ASP A 62 3.76 -3.84 -1.73
CA ASP A 62 5.16 -3.77 -2.17
C ASP A 62 5.22 -2.85 -3.39
N THR A 63 5.87 -1.69 -3.26
CA THR A 63 6.10 -0.78 -4.38
C THR A 63 7.41 -1.15 -5.07
N PRO A 64 7.58 -0.87 -6.37
CA PRO A 64 8.91 -0.87 -6.98
C PRO A 64 9.77 0.23 -6.32
N GLY A 65 10.97 0.49 -6.87
CA GLY A 65 11.77 1.66 -6.46
C GLY A 65 11.09 2.99 -6.82
N LEU A 66 9.90 3.26 -6.25
CA LEU A 66 9.06 4.43 -6.49
C LEU A 66 9.80 5.75 -6.23
N PHE A 67 10.84 5.65 -5.41
CA PHE A 67 11.69 6.73 -4.93
C PHE A 67 13.13 6.58 -5.44
N ASP A 68 13.32 5.83 -6.54
CA ASP A 68 14.60 5.67 -7.22
C ASP A 68 14.68 6.66 -8.38
N THR A 69 15.81 7.35 -8.53
CA THR A 69 16.03 8.42 -9.52
C THR A 69 16.07 7.93 -10.97
N LYS A 70 15.97 6.61 -11.18
CA LYS A 70 16.05 5.96 -12.49
C LYS A 70 14.71 5.82 -13.22
N LEU A 71 13.59 6.10 -12.56
CA LEU A 71 12.28 6.03 -13.22
C LEU A 71 12.03 7.29 -14.05
N THR A 72 11.42 7.13 -15.22
CA THR A 72 10.85 8.27 -15.95
C THR A 72 9.68 8.86 -15.16
N GLN A 73 9.35 10.13 -15.43
CA GLN A 73 8.23 10.81 -14.76
C GLN A 73 6.90 10.05 -14.96
N GLU A 74 6.66 9.51 -16.16
CA GLU A 74 5.45 8.74 -16.48
C GLU A 74 5.37 7.43 -15.66
N GLU A 75 6.49 6.70 -15.56
CA GLU A 75 6.56 5.47 -14.77
C GLU A 75 6.37 5.75 -13.28
N ALA A 76 6.95 6.84 -12.77
CA ALA A 76 6.76 7.26 -11.37
C ALA A 76 5.29 7.60 -11.09
N LEU A 77 4.64 8.40 -11.94
CA LEU A 77 3.22 8.76 -11.80
C LEU A 77 2.30 7.54 -11.86
N LYS A 78 2.60 6.59 -12.75
CA LYS A 78 1.84 5.34 -12.85
C LYS A 78 1.94 4.51 -11.56
N GLU A 79 3.14 4.42 -10.99
CA GLU A 79 3.34 3.67 -9.75
C GLU A 79 2.75 4.38 -8.52
N ILE A 80 2.82 5.72 -8.47
CA ILE A 80 2.12 6.51 -7.45
C ILE A 80 0.61 6.26 -7.54
N SER A 81 0.04 6.35 -8.74
CA SER A 81 -1.39 6.09 -8.98
C SER A 81 -1.80 4.69 -8.54
N GLN A 82 -0.97 3.69 -8.86
CA GLN A 82 -1.24 2.32 -8.45
C GLN A 82 -1.11 2.12 -6.94
N CYS A 83 -0.14 2.77 -6.30
CA CYS A 83 0.02 2.77 -4.86
C CYS A 83 -1.20 3.40 -4.16
N LEU A 84 -1.70 4.54 -4.66
CA LEU A 84 -2.91 5.20 -4.18
C LEU A 84 -4.11 4.24 -4.18
N LEU A 85 -4.38 3.61 -5.33
CA LEU A 85 -5.48 2.66 -5.48
C LEU A 85 -5.35 1.44 -4.55
N PHE A 86 -4.15 0.89 -4.41
CA PHE A 86 -3.94 -0.27 -3.56
C PHE A 86 -4.02 0.04 -2.06
N SER A 87 -3.72 1.28 -1.67
CA SER A 87 -3.75 1.70 -0.28
C SER A 87 -5.04 2.43 0.12
N ALA A 88 -5.90 2.82 -0.83
CA ALA A 88 -7.22 3.42 -0.58
C ALA A 88 -8.05 2.63 0.46
N PRO A 89 -8.74 3.32 1.40
CA PRO A 89 -8.90 4.79 1.53
C PRO A 89 -7.68 5.53 2.08
N GLY A 90 -6.56 4.82 2.24
CA GLY A 90 -5.23 5.33 2.52
C GLY A 90 -4.48 4.45 3.51
N PRO A 91 -3.14 4.50 3.59
CA PRO A 91 -2.36 3.56 4.38
C PRO A 91 -2.46 3.83 5.88
N HIS A 92 -2.36 2.77 6.68
CA HIS A 92 -2.18 2.92 8.13
C HIS A 92 -0.72 3.20 8.48
N VAL A 93 0.21 2.72 7.65
CA VAL A 93 1.64 2.99 7.82
C VAL A 93 2.37 2.95 6.48
N PHE A 94 3.30 3.89 6.29
CA PHE A 94 4.38 3.82 5.33
C PHE A 94 5.63 3.27 6.04
N LEU A 95 6.10 2.10 5.61
CA LEU A 95 7.34 1.52 6.13
C LEU A 95 8.49 1.84 5.18
N VAL A 96 9.39 2.71 5.63
CA VAL A 96 10.61 3.05 4.90
C VAL A 96 11.66 1.97 5.16
N VAL A 97 11.88 1.11 4.17
CA VAL A 97 12.79 -0.02 4.27
C VAL A 97 14.21 0.43 3.93
N LEU A 98 15.10 0.31 4.92
CA LEU A 98 16.53 0.62 4.82
C LEU A 98 17.35 -0.64 5.09
N LYS A 99 18.42 -0.85 4.32
CA LYS A 99 19.42 -1.87 4.65
C LYS A 99 20.34 -1.31 5.73
N LEU A 100 20.60 -2.07 6.79
CA LEU A 100 21.57 -1.67 7.80
C LEU A 100 22.96 -1.42 7.17
N GLY A 101 23.61 -0.33 7.56
CA GLY A 101 24.88 0.14 6.97
C GLY A 101 24.76 0.70 5.54
N GLY A 102 23.57 0.69 4.94
CA GLY A 102 23.32 1.13 3.57
C GLY A 102 22.74 2.53 3.45
N PHE A 103 22.85 3.38 4.49
CA PHE A 103 22.25 4.72 4.49
C PHE A 103 22.98 5.66 3.52
N THR A 104 22.30 6.08 2.45
CA THR A 104 22.84 6.98 1.43
C THR A 104 22.13 8.32 1.40
N GLU A 105 22.72 9.31 0.71
CA GLU A 105 22.09 10.62 0.50
C GLU A 105 20.74 10.49 -0.22
N GLU A 106 20.63 9.62 -1.22
CA GLU A 106 19.37 9.32 -1.91
C GLU A 106 18.25 8.88 -0.94
N GLN A 107 18.60 8.17 0.14
CA GLN A 107 17.60 7.71 1.11
C GLN A 107 17.14 8.82 2.05
N GLN A 108 17.92 9.90 2.23
CA GLN A 108 17.50 11.08 2.98
C GLN A 108 16.32 11.79 2.31
N GLU A 109 16.22 11.67 0.99
CA GLU A 109 15.17 12.29 0.21
C GLU A 109 13.86 11.48 0.22
N ILE A 110 13.84 10.23 0.70
CA ILE A 110 12.62 9.40 0.71
C ILE A 110 11.52 10.04 1.54
N VAL A 111 11.82 10.48 2.77
CA VAL A 111 10.82 11.12 3.63
C VAL A 111 10.35 12.43 3.03
N LYS A 112 11.25 13.22 2.43
CA LYS A 112 10.88 14.43 1.69
C LYS A 112 9.97 14.11 0.52
N MET A 113 10.22 13.06 -0.25
CA MET A 113 9.36 12.64 -1.35
C MET A 113 7.98 12.19 -0.85
N ILE A 114 7.91 11.46 0.27
CA ILE A 114 6.63 11.12 0.91
C ILE A 114 5.88 12.40 1.31
N GLN A 115 6.56 13.35 1.93
CA GLN A 115 5.97 14.64 2.32
C GLN A 115 5.54 15.48 1.11
N THR A 116 6.33 15.50 0.03
CA THR A 116 5.99 16.22 -1.20
C THR A 116 4.77 15.60 -1.89
N LEU A 117 4.69 14.27 -1.96
CA LEU A 117 3.61 13.58 -2.65
C LEU A 117 2.33 13.55 -1.82
N PHE A 118 2.46 13.29 -0.53
CA PHE A 118 1.31 13.03 0.32
C PHE A 118 1.00 14.21 1.23
N GLY A 119 1.96 15.07 1.56
CA GLY A 119 1.83 16.16 2.53
C GLY A 119 2.62 15.90 3.80
N ASP A 120 2.94 16.96 4.56
CA ASP A 120 3.78 16.88 5.76
C ASP A 120 3.23 15.93 6.83
N GLU A 121 1.91 15.82 6.91
CA GLU A 121 1.17 14.94 7.83
C GLU A 121 1.44 13.44 7.61
N ALA A 122 1.94 13.05 6.43
CA ALA A 122 2.31 11.66 6.15
C ALA A 122 3.44 11.15 7.07
N SER A 123 4.27 12.06 7.61
CA SER A 123 5.29 11.75 8.63
C SER A 123 4.71 11.08 9.88
N LYS A 124 3.47 11.44 10.27
CA LYS A 124 2.76 10.85 11.42
C LYS A 124 2.44 9.36 11.22
N TYR A 125 2.40 8.92 9.98
CA TYR A 125 2.10 7.55 9.57
C TYR A 125 3.33 6.83 8.99
N THR A 126 4.53 7.35 9.23
CA THR A 126 5.77 6.81 8.66
C THR A 126 6.64 6.19 9.76
N MET A 127 7.17 5.00 9.49
CA MET A 127 8.09 4.27 10.36
C MET A 127 9.24 3.69 9.54
N VAL A 128 10.45 3.70 10.09
CA VAL A 128 11.63 3.12 9.46
C VAL A 128 11.73 1.64 9.79
N VAL A 129 12.09 0.82 8.81
CA VAL A 129 12.39 -0.60 9.01
C VAL A 129 13.80 -0.90 8.51
N PHE A 130 14.69 -1.28 9.44
CA PHE A 130 16.02 -1.76 9.10
C PHE A 130 15.97 -3.25 8.76
N THR A 131 16.53 -3.61 7.61
CA THR A 131 16.80 -5.01 7.25
C THR A 131 18.27 -5.33 7.50
N HIS A 132 18.59 -6.62 7.55
CA HIS A 132 19.92 -7.14 7.87
C HIS A 132 20.37 -6.70 9.28
N GLY A 133 19.44 -6.66 10.23
CA GLY A 133 19.75 -6.43 11.65
C GLY A 133 20.69 -7.49 12.25
N ASP A 134 20.88 -8.62 11.55
CA ASP A 134 21.90 -9.62 11.91
C ASP A 134 23.33 -9.07 11.81
N LEU A 135 23.54 -7.93 11.14
CA LEU A 135 24.84 -7.25 11.03
C LEU A 135 25.18 -6.36 12.24
N LEU A 136 24.25 -6.22 13.18
CA LEU A 136 24.50 -5.46 14.41
C LEU A 136 25.45 -6.21 15.37
N ASP A 137 25.60 -7.54 15.28
CA ASP A 137 26.39 -8.37 16.19
C ASP A 137 26.22 -7.95 17.66
N ASP A 138 27.29 -7.47 18.33
CA ASP A 138 27.30 -7.00 19.72
C ASP A 138 26.95 -5.50 19.89
N VAL A 139 26.67 -4.79 18.80
CA VAL A 139 26.36 -3.36 18.78
C VAL A 139 24.85 -3.16 18.86
N THR A 140 24.38 -2.24 19.69
CA THR A 140 22.95 -1.91 19.74
C THR A 140 22.54 -1.09 18.51
N ILE A 141 21.25 -1.13 18.14
CA ILE A 141 20.78 -0.25 17.05
C ILE A 141 20.92 1.22 17.45
N GLU A 142 20.74 1.54 18.73
CA GLU A 142 20.91 2.89 19.28
C GLU A 142 22.34 3.41 19.08
N ASP A 143 23.36 2.60 19.35
CA ASP A 143 24.76 2.96 19.12
C ASP A 143 25.05 3.20 17.63
N PHE A 144 24.49 2.36 16.76
CA PHE A 144 24.59 2.53 15.31
C PHE A 144 23.96 3.85 14.83
N LEU A 145 22.82 4.25 15.41
CA LEU A 145 22.13 5.48 15.05
C LEU A 145 22.89 6.73 15.51
N HIS A 146 23.40 6.76 16.74
CA HIS A 146 24.17 7.89 17.27
C HIS A 146 25.45 8.16 16.47
N GLY A 147 26.01 7.13 15.82
CA GLY A 147 27.15 7.27 14.91
C GLY A 147 26.85 8.04 13.62
N ASN A 148 25.57 8.34 13.31
CA ASN A 148 25.16 9.01 12.08
C ASN A 148 24.05 10.05 12.33
N PRO A 149 24.40 11.32 12.60
CA PRO A 149 23.43 12.38 12.88
C PRO A 149 22.41 12.61 11.75
N LYS A 150 22.79 12.35 10.49
CA LYS A 150 21.87 12.47 9.35
C LYS A 150 20.80 11.37 9.38
N LEU A 151 21.18 10.14 9.75
CA LEU A 151 20.24 9.02 9.90
C LEU A 151 19.34 9.22 11.13
N GLU A 152 19.89 9.69 12.23
CA GLU A 152 19.12 10.03 13.43
C GLU A 152 18.08 11.12 13.13
N SER A 153 18.49 12.21 12.46
CA SER A 153 17.57 13.26 12.01
C SER A 153 16.52 12.75 11.01
N PHE A 154 16.86 11.75 10.21
CA PHE A 154 15.89 11.12 9.30
C PHE A 154 14.83 10.32 10.06
N ILE A 155 15.22 9.55 11.08
CA ILE A 155 14.29 8.77 11.90
C ILE A 155 13.38 9.67 12.71
N THR A 156 13.88 10.78 13.25
CA THR A 156 13.05 11.72 14.04
C THR A 156 11.95 12.39 13.22
N LYS A 157 12.10 12.47 11.88
CA LYS A 157 11.03 12.91 10.96
C LYS A 157 9.96 11.84 10.74
N CYS A 158 10.20 10.60 11.16
CA CYS A 158 9.25 9.49 11.08
C CYS A 158 8.65 9.25 12.47
N ASN A 159 7.43 9.71 12.71
CA ASN A 159 6.85 9.67 14.08
C ASN A 159 6.59 8.24 14.58
N GLY A 160 6.57 7.24 13.69
CA GLY A 160 6.51 5.83 14.05
C GLY A 160 7.84 5.26 14.58
N GLY A 161 8.94 6.04 14.53
CA GLY A 161 10.27 5.60 14.94
C GLY A 161 10.84 4.53 14.01
N TYR A 162 11.42 3.48 14.59
CA TYR A 162 12.03 2.39 13.82
C TYR A 162 11.73 0.99 14.36
N HIS A 163 11.93 0.00 13.49
CA HIS A 163 11.96 -1.43 13.79
C HIS A 163 13.14 -2.09 13.06
N VAL A 164 13.68 -3.17 13.62
CA VAL A 164 14.85 -3.87 13.07
C VAL A 164 14.47 -5.33 12.80
N PHE A 165 14.56 -5.76 11.55
CA PHE A 165 14.46 -7.16 11.18
C PHE A 165 15.84 -7.82 11.14
N LYS A 166 15.99 -8.88 11.92
CA LYS A 166 17.06 -9.88 11.83
C LYS A 166 16.62 -10.92 10.80
N ASN A 167 17.10 -10.78 9.57
CA ASN A 167 16.65 -11.55 8.41
C ASN A 167 17.06 -13.03 8.46
N LYS A 168 18.12 -13.38 9.20
CA LYS A 168 18.52 -14.77 9.43
C LYS A 168 17.69 -15.44 10.53
N ASP A 169 17.09 -14.65 11.41
CA ASP A 169 16.21 -15.13 12.46
C ASP A 169 14.77 -15.28 11.95
N GLN A 170 14.22 -16.49 12.08
CA GLN A 170 12.84 -16.81 11.69
C GLN A 170 11.85 -16.64 12.84
N ASN A 171 12.26 -16.06 13.96
CA ASN A 171 11.40 -15.83 15.11
C ASN A 171 10.16 -15.00 14.73
N PRO A 172 8.94 -15.58 14.85
CA PRO A 172 7.70 -14.87 14.56
C PRO A 172 7.48 -13.63 15.43
N SER A 173 8.15 -13.51 16.60
CA SER A 173 7.98 -12.37 17.50
C SER A 173 8.37 -11.04 16.85
N GLN A 174 9.35 -11.03 15.93
CA GLN A 174 9.74 -9.80 15.22
C GLN A 174 8.57 -9.17 14.47
N VAL A 175 7.73 -10.01 13.85
CA VAL A 175 6.54 -9.54 13.11
C VAL A 175 5.47 -9.07 14.09
N THR A 176 5.27 -9.78 15.21
CA THR A 176 4.34 -9.37 16.27
C THR A 176 4.73 -8.01 16.84
N GLU A 177 6.00 -7.81 17.20
CA GLU A 177 6.54 -6.56 17.73
C GLU A 177 6.40 -5.40 16.72
N LEU A 178 6.62 -5.66 15.42
CA LEU A 178 6.37 -4.67 14.38
C LEU A 178 4.88 -4.27 14.34
N LEU A 179 3.97 -5.25 14.35
CA LEU A 179 2.53 -4.98 14.31
C LEU A 179 2.05 -4.25 15.57
N GLU A 180 2.61 -4.55 16.75
CA GLU A 180 2.34 -3.80 17.98
C GLU A 180 2.79 -2.34 17.86
N LYS A 181 3.98 -2.08 17.33
CA LYS A 181 4.47 -0.71 17.06
C LYS A 181 3.56 0.02 16.06
N ILE A 182 3.13 -0.64 14.99
CA ILE A 182 2.21 -0.06 14.01
C ILE A 182 0.86 0.26 14.66
N ASN A 183 0.29 -0.66 15.43
CA ASN A 183 -0.98 -0.46 16.11
C ASN A 183 -0.90 0.70 17.11
N LYS A 184 0.20 0.80 17.88
CA LYS A 184 0.43 1.94 18.77
C LYS A 184 0.48 3.26 18.01
N MET A 185 1.19 3.31 16.87
CA MET A 185 1.24 4.49 16.02
C MET A 185 -0.15 4.87 15.48
N VAL A 186 -0.93 3.89 15.01
CA VAL A 186 -2.31 4.09 14.55
C VAL A 186 -3.21 4.63 15.68
N THR A 187 -3.08 4.09 16.90
CA THR A 187 -3.80 4.60 18.08
C THR A 187 -3.41 6.04 18.40
N MET A 188 -2.12 6.39 18.33
CA MET A 188 -1.65 7.77 18.51
C MET A 188 -2.21 8.73 17.45
N ASN A 189 -2.50 8.23 16.25
CA ASN A 189 -3.19 8.96 15.18
C ASN A 189 -4.72 8.86 15.26
N GLY A 190 -5.29 8.58 16.45
CA GLY A 190 -6.73 8.54 16.68
C GLY A 190 -7.44 7.31 16.11
N GLY A 191 -6.71 6.23 15.82
CA GLY A 191 -7.25 5.00 15.24
C GLY A 191 -7.52 5.07 13.74
N ASN A 192 -7.07 6.15 13.08
CA ASN A 192 -7.33 6.39 11.67
C ASN A 192 -6.18 5.94 10.77
N HIS A 193 -6.46 5.89 9.47
CA HIS A 193 -5.45 5.76 8.42
C HIS A 193 -5.12 7.14 7.87
N TYR A 194 -3.95 7.25 7.24
CA TYR A 194 -3.58 8.42 6.47
C TYR A 194 -4.57 8.64 5.32
N THR A 195 -5.02 9.87 5.09
CA THR A 195 -5.91 10.19 3.96
C THR A 195 -5.68 11.61 3.47
N THR A 196 -5.97 11.83 2.18
CA THR A 196 -5.90 13.10 1.46
C THR A 196 -7.00 13.12 0.40
N GLU A 197 -7.20 14.26 -0.29
CA GLU A 197 -8.14 14.34 -1.42
C GLU A 197 -7.87 13.27 -2.48
N MET A 198 -6.61 12.97 -2.78
CA MET A 198 -6.23 11.91 -3.73
C MET A 198 -6.67 10.52 -3.26
N PHE A 199 -6.59 10.24 -1.95
CA PHE A 199 -7.05 8.98 -1.40
C PHE A 199 -8.57 8.86 -1.37
N GLN A 200 -9.26 9.97 -1.09
CA GLN A 200 -10.72 10.03 -1.12
C GLN A 200 -11.23 9.80 -2.56
N GLU A 201 -10.59 10.43 -3.54
CA GLU A 201 -10.89 10.23 -4.96
C GLU A 201 -10.61 8.79 -5.40
N ALA A 202 -9.46 8.24 -5.03
CA ALA A 202 -9.12 6.85 -5.32
C ALA A 202 -10.15 5.88 -4.72
N GLU A 203 -10.60 6.11 -3.47
CA GLU A 203 -11.65 5.31 -2.85
C GLU A 203 -12.99 5.43 -3.59
N ARG A 204 -13.38 6.64 -4.01
CA ARG A 204 -14.60 6.86 -4.80
C ARG A 204 -14.57 6.06 -6.10
N VAL A 205 -13.48 6.16 -6.86
CA VAL A 205 -13.32 5.41 -8.13
C VAL A 205 -13.37 3.90 -7.89
N ILE A 206 -12.74 3.41 -6.83
CA ILE A 206 -12.78 1.98 -6.47
C ILE A 206 -14.19 1.54 -6.11
N GLU A 207 -14.93 2.37 -5.37
CA GLU A 207 -16.28 2.06 -4.91
C GLU A 207 -17.29 2.03 -6.07
N GLU A 208 -17.21 2.99 -6.99
CA GLU A 208 -18.01 3.03 -8.22
C GLU A 208 -17.78 1.78 -9.08
N GLU A 209 -16.51 1.44 -9.32
CA GLU A 209 -16.13 0.27 -10.10
C GLU A 209 -16.50 -1.04 -9.39
N LYS A 210 -16.35 -1.12 -8.06
CA LYS A 210 -16.81 -2.25 -7.26
C LYS A 210 -18.31 -2.46 -7.43
N ASN A 211 -19.09 -1.38 -7.38
CA ASN A 211 -20.55 -1.44 -7.53
C ASN A 211 -20.97 -1.77 -8.97
N ARG A 212 -20.21 -1.35 -9.99
CA ARG A 212 -20.39 -1.82 -11.37
C ARG A 212 -20.16 -3.34 -11.47
N ILE A 213 -19.03 -3.84 -10.94
CA ILE A 213 -18.70 -5.28 -10.96
C ILE A 213 -19.76 -6.11 -10.22
N LEU A 214 -20.26 -5.62 -9.08
CA LEU A 214 -21.31 -6.33 -8.33
C LEU A 214 -22.59 -6.43 -9.15
N ARG A 215 -23.04 -5.33 -9.78
CA ARG A 215 -24.22 -5.31 -10.67
C ARG A 215 -24.07 -6.28 -11.83
N GLU A 216 -22.92 -6.29 -12.49
CA GLU A 216 -22.64 -7.21 -13.61
C GLU A 216 -22.63 -8.69 -13.20
N ASN A 217 -22.38 -8.99 -11.92
CA ASN A 217 -22.37 -10.34 -11.39
C ASN A 217 -23.63 -10.69 -10.58
N GLU A 218 -24.67 -9.84 -10.56
CA GLU A 218 -25.88 -10.03 -9.75
C GLU A 218 -26.54 -11.39 -9.98
N GLU A 219 -26.75 -11.78 -11.24
CA GLU A 219 -27.37 -13.06 -11.58
C GLU A 219 -26.55 -14.26 -11.07
N LYS A 220 -25.22 -14.16 -11.17
CA LYS A 220 -24.32 -15.20 -10.67
C LYS A 220 -24.35 -15.29 -9.15
N ILE A 221 -24.36 -14.14 -8.47
CA ILE A 221 -24.47 -14.07 -7.00
C ILE A 221 -25.81 -14.62 -6.54
N HIS A 222 -26.89 -14.31 -7.27
CA HIS A 222 -28.22 -14.84 -6.99
C HIS A 222 -28.24 -16.36 -7.11
N LYS A 223 -27.69 -16.92 -8.18
CA LYS A 223 -27.59 -18.37 -8.38
C LYS A 223 -26.80 -19.06 -7.25
N GLU A 224 -25.62 -18.53 -6.89
CA GLU A 224 -24.82 -19.06 -5.77
C GLU A 224 -25.58 -18.99 -4.43
N ARG A 225 -26.43 -17.98 -4.23
CA ARG A 225 -27.27 -17.84 -3.03
C ARG A 225 -28.40 -18.87 -3.00
N GLU A 226 -29.08 -19.12 -4.11
CA GLU A 226 -30.12 -20.15 -4.20
C GLU A 226 -29.54 -21.56 -3.97
N GLU A 227 -28.33 -21.84 -4.48
CA GLU A 227 -27.62 -23.08 -4.21
C GLU A 227 -27.31 -23.29 -2.71
N LEU A 228 -27.03 -22.21 -1.96
CA LEU A 228 -26.86 -22.28 -0.51
C LEU A 228 -28.20 -22.54 0.21
N LYS A 229 -29.29 -21.90 -0.23
CA LYS A 229 -30.64 -22.12 0.32
C LYS A 229 -31.12 -23.55 0.16
N ALA A 230 -30.70 -24.24 -0.91
CA ALA A 230 -31.02 -25.65 -1.11
C ALA A 230 -30.23 -26.60 -0.18
N LYS A 231 -29.12 -26.14 0.42
CA LYS A 231 -28.23 -26.97 1.25
C LYS A 231 -28.34 -26.68 2.74
N PHE A 232 -28.75 -25.47 3.11
CA PHE A 232 -28.76 -24.99 4.49
C PHE A 232 -30.08 -24.31 4.82
N GLU A 233 -30.46 -24.38 6.09
CA GLU A 233 -31.65 -23.71 6.63
C GLU A 233 -31.31 -22.95 7.92
N GLY A 234 -32.24 -22.12 8.39
CA GLY A 234 -32.16 -21.46 9.70
C GLY A 234 -30.91 -20.59 9.89
N VAL A 235 -30.21 -20.79 11.01
CA VAL A 235 -29.00 -20.03 11.39
C VAL A 235 -27.85 -20.28 10.41
N CYS A 236 -27.62 -21.54 10.02
CA CYS A 236 -26.51 -21.93 9.17
C CYS A 236 -26.62 -21.29 7.77
N LEU A 237 -27.82 -21.21 7.21
CA LEU A 237 -28.07 -20.50 5.95
C LEU A 237 -27.69 -19.01 6.04
N ARG A 238 -28.06 -18.34 7.15
CA ARG A 238 -27.76 -16.92 7.32
C ARG A 238 -26.25 -16.66 7.34
N GLU A 239 -25.50 -17.48 8.08
CA GLU A 239 -24.04 -17.39 8.15
C GLU A 239 -23.37 -17.61 6.79
N GLU A 240 -23.81 -18.62 6.02
CA GLU A 240 -23.24 -18.89 4.70
C GLU A 240 -23.57 -17.81 3.67
N VAL A 241 -24.78 -17.25 3.71
CA VAL A 241 -25.16 -16.10 2.86
C VAL A 241 -24.34 -14.85 3.21
N GLU A 242 -24.09 -14.59 4.49
CA GLU A 242 -23.23 -13.48 4.94
C GLU A 242 -21.78 -13.68 4.48
N LYS A 243 -21.21 -14.88 4.69
CA LYS A 243 -19.87 -15.23 4.19
C LYS A 243 -19.76 -15.07 2.68
N LEU A 244 -20.79 -15.49 1.93
CA LEU A 244 -20.86 -15.32 0.48
C LEU A 244 -20.83 -13.84 0.10
N GLY A 245 -21.66 -13.01 0.74
CA GLY A 245 -21.69 -11.56 0.53
C GLY A 245 -20.32 -10.92 0.75
N ILE A 246 -19.70 -11.16 1.90
CA ILE A 246 -18.36 -10.67 2.23
C ILE A 246 -17.32 -11.14 1.20
N LYS A 247 -17.41 -12.39 0.74
CA LYS A 247 -16.50 -12.94 -0.28
C LYS A 247 -16.66 -12.24 -1.63
N GLN A 248 -17.90 -11.98 -2.06
CA GLN A 248 -18.18 -11.31 -3.32
C GLN A 248 -17.76 -9.84 -3.29
N GLU A 249 -18.05 -9.10 -2.22
CA GLU A 249 -17.58 -7.72 -2.05
C GLU A 249 -16.05 -7.64 -2.06
N ARG A 250 -15.36 -8.54 -1.32
CA ARG A 250 -13.89 -8.59 -1.31
C ARG A 250 -13.33 -8.91 -2.71
N LYS A 251 -14.01 -9.74 -3.49
CA LYS A 251 -13.60 -10.08 -4.86
C LYS A 251 -13.80 -8.90 -5.81
N ALA A 252 -14.96 -8.26 -5.75
CA ALA A 252 -15.28 -7.06 -6.53
C ALA A 252 -14.28 -5.94 -6.22
N ARG A 253 -14.00 -5.66 -4.94
CA ARG A 253 -13.02 -4.64 -4.55
C ARG A 253 -11.62 -4.95 -5.07
N LYS A 254 -11.15 -6.20 -4.96
CA LYS A 254 -9.84 -6.62 -5.49
C LYS A 254 -9.73 -6.46 -7.01
N ASN A 255 -10.85 -6.60 -7.72
CA ASN A 255 -10.90 -6.39 -9.17
C ASN A 255 -10.91 -4.89 -9.50
N ALA A 256 -11.71 -4.09 -8.78
CA ALA A 256 -11.75 -2.63 -8.90
C ALA A 256 -10.39 -1.98 -8.65
N GLU A 257 -9.68 -2.39 -7.59
CA GLU A 257 -8.31 -1.95 -7.28
C GLU A 257 -7.32 -2.20 -8.45
N LYS A 258 -7.60 -3.17 -9.34
CA LYS A 258 -6.77 -3.50 -10.51
C LYS A 258 -7.26 -2.91 -11.82
N PHE A 259 -8.50 -2.41 -11.88
CA PHE A 259 -9.15 -1.94 -13.11
C PHE A 259 -8.36 -0.83 -13.81
N SER A 260 -7.72 0.05 -13.04
CA SER A 260 -6.85 1.11 -13.58
C SER A 260 -5.65 0.59 -14.39
N LYS A 261 -5.26 -0.69 -14.28
CA LYS A 261 -4.22 -1.28 -15.13
C LYS A 261 -4.59 -1.33 -16.62
N MET A 262 -5.85 -1.14 -17.00
CA MET A 262 -6.35 -1.42 -18.35
C MET A 262 -6.90 -0.23 -19.16
N GLY A 263 -6.98 1.02 -18.65
CA GLY A 263 -7.34 2.11 -19.57
C GLY A 263 -7.89 3.45 -19.05
N THR A 264 -7.92 3.72 -17.75
CA THR A 264 -8.48 4.98 -17.21
C THR A 264 -7.49 5.68 -16.28
N GLY A 265 -6.40 6.21 -16.85
CA GLY A 265 -5.52 7.17 -16.16
C GLY A 265 -6.13 8.56 -15.98
N ALA A 266 -7.27 8.86 -16.63
CA ALA A 266 -7.83 10.20 -16.69
C ALA A 266 -8.39 10.74 -15.36
N ALA A 267 -9.03 9.90 -14.54
CA ALA A 267 -9.66 10.36 -13.29
C ALA A 267 -8.64 10.70 -12.20
N ILE A 268 -7.64 9.83 -11.97
CA ILE A 268 -6.58 10.07 -10.98
C ILE A 268 -5.51 11.04 -11.53
N GLY A 269 -5.25 11.02 -12.84
CA GLY A 269 -4.33 11.95 -13.49
C GLY A 269 -4.75 13.42 -13.33
N ALA A 270 -6.05 13.71 -13.29
CA ALA A 270 -6.57 15.04 -13.01
C ALA A 270 -6.28 15.51 -11.57
N ALA A 271 -6.31 14.60 -10.58
CA ALA A 271 -6.04 14.91 -9.18
C ALA A 271 -4.52 15.07 -8.88
N LEU A 272 -3.66 14.38 -9.63
CA LEU A 272 -2.20 14.52 -9.50
C LEU A 272 -1.63 15.78 -10.19
N GLY A 273 -2.39 16.39 -11.11
CA GLY A 273 -1.94 17.53 -11.93
C GLY A 273 -1.90 18.90 -11.24
N THR A 274 -2.28 19.01 -9.95
CA THR A 274 -2.45 20.29 -9.22
C THR A 274 -1.36 20.59 -8.17
N PHE A 275 -0.21 19.92 -8.19
CA PHE A 275 0.91 20.26 -7.28
C PHE A 275 1.80 21.38 -7.85
N GLY A 276 1.38 22.64 -7.61
CA GLY A 276 2.18 23.84 -7.83
C GLY A 276 3.00 24.24 -6.60
N GLY A 277 4.29 23.88 -6.60
CA GLY A 277 5.32 24.41 -5.69
C GLY A 277 6.60 24.68 -6.49
N PRO A 278 7.70 25.21 -5.92
CA PRO A 278 8.86 25.64 -6.72
C PRO A 278 9.67 24.51 -7.39
N VAL A 279 9.30 23.23 -7.18
CA VAL A 279 9.75 22.04 -7.95
C VAL A 279 8.58 21.43 -8.76
N GLY A 280 7.46 22.13 -8.82
CA GLY A 280 6.24 21.78 -9.54
C GLY A 280 6.44 21.95 -11.03
N MET A 281 6.90 20.88 -11.68
CA MET A 281 6.68 20.73 -13.12
C MET A 281 5.20 20.45 -13.35
N SER A 282 4.52 21.52 -13.77
CA SER A 282 3.23 21.55 -14.44
C SER A 282 2.93 20.31 -15.28
N VAL A 283 1.93 19.52 -14.87
CA VAL A 283 1.12 18.72 -15.81
C VAL A 283 -0.34 18.80 -15.36
N GLY A 284 -0.89 20.01 -15.41
CA GLY A 284 -2.32 20.21 -15.61
C GLY A 284 -2.55 20.40 -17.11
N ALA A 285 -3.48 19.63 -17.69
CA ALA A 285 -3.92 19.66 -19.10
C ALA A 285 -3.07 18.89 -20.12
N ALA A 286 -3.17 17.55 -20.11
CA ALA A 286 -3.20 16.77 -21.35
C ALA A 286 -3.87 15.42 -21.08
N MET A 287 -5.20 15.35 -21.25
CA MET A 287 -5.97 14.19 -21.75
C MET A 287 -7.44 14.38 -21.39
N GLY A 288 -8.10 15.26 -22.15
CA GLY A 288 -9.53 15.52 -22.03
C GLY A 288 -10.08 16.08 -23.32
N ALA A 289 -10.06 15.28 -24.40
CA ALA A 289 -10.94 15.47 -25.56
C ALA A 289 -10.88 14.24 -26.48
N ALA A 290 -11.69 13.23 -26.18
CA ALA A 290 -12.27 12.39 -27.22
C ALA A 290 -13.77 12.39 -26.99
N VAL A 291 -14.39 13.52 -27.39
CA VAL A 291 -15.85 13.63 -27.51
C VAL A 291 -16.27 12.62 -28.56
N GLY A 292 -17.04 11.61 -28.15
CA GLY A 292 -17.73 10.72 -29.07
C GLY A 292 -18.77 11.52 -29.85
N ALA A 293 -18.46 11.86 -31.09
CA ALA A 293 -19.46 12.24 -32.08
C ALA A 293 -19.87 10.98 -32.84
N GLY A 294 -20.83 10.24 -32.29
CA GLY A 294 -21.59 9.26 -33.06
C GLY A 294 -22.52 10.01 -34.01
N ALA A 295 -22.10 10.17 -35.26
CA ALA A 295 -22.97 10.62 -36.33
C ALA A 295 -23.95 9.48 -36.66
N CYS A 296 -25.14 9.58 -36.10
CA CYS A 296 -26.30 8.86 -36.59
C CYS A 296 -26.87 9.67 -37.76
N SER A 297 -26.79 9.14 -38.98
CA SER A 297 -27.61 9.63 -40.10
C SER A 297 -28.04 8.44 -40.94
N THR A 298 -29.30 8.10 -40.74
CA THR A 298 -30.20 7.34 -41.60
C THR A 298 -30.23 7.87 -43.03
N GLN A 299 -29.86 7.04 -44.01
CA GLN A 299 -30.70 6.47 -45.10
C GLN A 299 -29.79 5.89 -46.18
#